data_AF-A0A260ZYN7-F1
#
_entry.id   AF-A0A260ZYN7-F1
#
_cell.length_a   1.000
_cell.length_b   1.000
_cell.length_c   1.000
_cell.angle_alpha   90.00
_cell.angle_beta   90.00
_cell.angle_gamma   90.00
#
_symmetry.space_group_name_H-M   'P 1'
#
loop_
_entity.id
_entity.type
_entity.pdbx_description
1 polymer ?
#
loop_
_entity_poly.entity_id
_entity_poly.type
_entity_poly.pdbx_seq_one_letter_code
_entity_poly.pdbx_strand_id
1 'polypeptide(L)'
;MVPFTGPPLTSESKIMKIKGLSVHNSGQRTSELMANFCGQYLNLTIATYDLNDWKQLLRKWKQKEAYGNLKAVITCTLQPNFVLDFDVFAAEFDLQEWDGGRRPKNYRLDTTISHIQSEEFDCSKWFDMQQEGGGKWASIIIIKLQLNSSKYMDCSKWMDIQQDGGGKWASIMLSQTIIQFIFP
;
A
#
# COMPACT_ATOMS: atom_id res chain seq x y z
N MET A 1 6.20 23.97 4.86
CA MET A 1 6.63 22.88 3.95
C MET A 1 6.10 23.20 2.56
N VAL A 2 6.93 23.13 1.52
CA VAL A 2 6.52 23.48 0.14
C VAL A 2 5.84 22.26 -0.50
N PRO A 3 4.68 22.42 -1.17
CA PRO A 3 4.01 21.31 -1.84
C PRO A 3 4.85 20.75 -3.00
N PHE A 4 4.72 19.45 -3.27
CA PHE A 4 5.32 18.81 -4.44
C PHE A 4 4.67 19.35 -5.72
N THR A 5 5.39 20.21 -6.45
CA THR A 5 4.93 20.89 -7.67
C THR A 5 5.83 20.58 -8.87
N GLY A 6 5.36 20.85 -10.09
CA GLY A 6 6.05 20.48 -11.32
C GLY A 6 5.09 20.17 -12.48
N PRO A 7 5.63 19.78 -13.66
CA PRO A 7 4.83 19.30 -14.78
C PRO A 7 4.04 18.02 -14.40
N PRO A 8 3.00 17.67 -15.17
CA PRO A 8 2.25 16.43 -14.94
C PRO A 8 3.14 15.19 -14.99
N LEU A 9 2.92 14.27 -14.06
CA LEU A 9 3.58 12.99 -13.96
C LEU A 9 2.71 11.91 -14.62
N THR A 10 2.94 11.69 -15.90
CA THR A 10 2.27 10.64 -16.68
C THR A 10 2.98 9.28 -16.54
N SER A 11 2.35 8.21 -17.01
CA SER A 11 2.95 6.88 -17.11
C SER A 11 4.28 6.85 -17.89
N GLU A 12 4.51 7.81 -18.78
CA GLU A 12 5.75 7.95 -19.56
C GLU A 12 6.90 8.62 -18.79
N SER A 13 6.59 9.24 -17.65
CA SER A 13 7.60 9.85 -16.80
C SER A 13 8.56 8.78 -16.27
N LYS A 14 9.87 9.01 -16.43
CA LYS A 14 10.90 8.07 -15.95
C LYS A 14 10.76 7.74 -14.46
N ILE A 15 10.37 8.73 -13.65
CA ILE A 15 10.16 8.57 -12.21
C ILE A 15 9.00 7.62 -11.88
N MET A 16 8.02 7.45 -12.78
CA MET A 16 6.91 6.49 -12.59
C MET A 16 7.30 5.04 -12.88
N LYS A 17 8.45 4.83 -13.54
CA LYS A 17 8.95 3.51 -13.94
C LYS A 17 10.07 2.99 -13.04
N ILE A 18 10.47 3.74 -12.00
CA ILE A 18 11.48 3.28 -11.03
C ILE A 18 10.92 2.16 -10.14
N LYS A 19 11.79 1.33 -9.57
CA LYS A 19 11.36 0.19 -8.73
C LYS A 19 10.59 0.63 -7.49
N GLY A 20 11.10 1.62 -6.77
CA GLY A 20 10.49 2.13 -5.55
C GLY A 20 10.45 3.64 -5.55
N LEU A 21 9.26 4.21 -5.32
CA LEU A 21 9.04 5.64 -5.19
C LEU A 21 8.43 5.94 -3.84
N SER A 22 9.05 6.83 -3.08
CA SER A 22 8.50 7.37 -1.84
C SER A 22 8.38 8.88 -1.97
N VAL A 23 7.19 9.41 -1.70
CA VAL A 23 6.91 10.84 -1.75
C VAL A 23 6.35 11.28 -0.40
N HIS A 24 7.13 12.12 0.27
CA HIS A 24 6.66 12.80 1.48
C HIS A 24 5.88 14.06 1.11
N ASN A 25 4.73 14.26 1.76
CA ASN A 25 3.81 15.34 1.45
C ASN A 25 3.35 15.33 -0.01
N SER A 26 2.87 14.15 -0.46
CA SER A 26 2.33 13.99 -1.81
C SER A 26 1.11 14.88 -2.04
N GLY A 27 0.33 15.18 -0.99
CA GLY A 27 -0.78 16.13 -1.04
C GLY A 27 -1.70 15.91 -2.25
N GLN A 28 -1.96 16.97 -3.01
CA GLN A 28 -2.85 16.96 -4.19
C GLN A 28 -2.31 16.15 -5.38
N ARG A 29 -1.04 15.72 -5.36
CA ARG A 29 -0.44 14.88 -6.43
C ARG A 29 -0.71 13.40 -6.23
N THR A 30 -1.36 13.02 -5.13
CA THR A 30 -1.55 11.61 -4.77
C THR A 30 -2.30 10.85 -5.85
N SER A 31 -3.42 11.38 -6.35
CA SER A 31 -4.21 10.77 -7.43
C SER A 31 -3.36 10.56 -8.69
N GLU A 32 -2.58 11.55 -9.08
CA GLU A 32 -1.65 11.49 -10.21
C GLU A 32 -0.58 10.39 -10.02
N LEU A 33 0.00 10.30 -8.83
CA LEU A 33 1.00 9.28 -8.48
C LEU A 33 0.40 7.87 -8.50
N MET A 34 -0.78 7.69 -7.89
CA MET A 34 -1.48 6.40 -7.87
C MET A 34 -1.94 5.97 -9.27
N ALA A 35 -2.40 6.89 -10.09
CA ALA A 35 -2.89 6.59 -11.44
C ALA A 35 -1.78 6.18 -12.41
N ASN A 36 -0.55 6.70 -12.23
CA ASN A 36 0.51 6.59 -13.23
C ASN A 36 1.72 5.74 -12.82
N PHE A 37 1.87 5.38 -11.55
CA PHE A 37 3.03 4.60 -11.10
C PHE A 37 2.99 3.16 -11.64
N CYS A 38 4.09 2.75 -12.28
CA CYS A 38 4.25 1.43 -12.93
C CYS A 38 5.35 0.57 -12.29
N GLY A 39 5.95 1.05 -11.20
CA GLY A 39 7.00 0.36 -10.45
C GLY A 39 6.50 -0.73 -9.51
N GLN A 40 7.33 -1.09 -8.54
CA GLN A 40 7.05 -2.17 -7.58
C GLN A 40 6.56 -1.64 -6.22
N TYR A 41 7.14 -0.55 -5.72
CA TYR A 41 6.84 -0.04 -4.38
C TYR A 41 6.48 1.44 -4.46
N LEU A 42 5.27 1.81 -4.03
CA LEU A 42 4.84 3.20 -3.92
C LEU A 42 4.55 3.51 -2.45
N ASN A 43 5.18 4.54 -1.90
CA ASN A 43 4.93 5.03 -0.55
C ASN A 43 4.58 6.51 -0.57
N LEU A 44 3.39 6.88 -0.12
CA LEU A 44 2.90 8.25 -0.12
C LEU A 44 2.54 8.66 1.30
N THR A 45 3.22 9.65 1.87
CA THR A 45 2.93 10.13 3.23
C THR A 45 2.38 11.55 3.18
N ILE A 46 1.49 11.89 4.11
CA ILE A 46 0.72 13.15 4.09
C ILE A 46 0.05 13.30 2.71
N ALA A 47 -0.62 12.23 2.31
CA ALA A 47 -1.31 12.10 1.05
C ALA A 47 -2.72 12.70 1.15
N THR A 48 -3.19 13.33 0.08
CA THR A 48 -4.57 13.79 -0.04
C THR A 48 -5.23 12.97 -1.14
N TYR A 49 -6.15 12.10 -0.77
CA TYR A 49 -6.86 11.24 -1.73
C TYR A 49 -8.31 11.09 -1.30
N ASP A 50 -9.14 10.62 -2.23
CA ASP A 50 -10.46 10.10 -1.90
C ASP A 50 -10.50 8.58 -2.10
N LEU A 51 -11.62 7.97 -1.75
CA LEU A 51 -11.78 6.52 -1.89
C LEU A 51 -11.77 6.09 -3.37
N ASN A 52 -12.16 6.97 -4.29
CA ASN A 52 -12.20 6.66 -5.71
C ASN A 52 -10.79 6.48 -6.30
N ASP A 53 -9.77 7.20 -5.81
CA ASP A 53 -8.37 6.95 -6.19
C ASP A 53 -7.99 5.48 -5.95
N TRP A 54 -8.37 4.96 -4.79
CA TRP A 54 -8.13 3.56 -4.44
C TRP A 54 -8.97 2.59 -5.24
N LYS A 55 -10.26 2.88 -5.40
CA LYS A 55 -11.16 2.04 -6.21
C LYS A 55 -10.65 1.91 -7.65
N GLN A 56 -10.15 2.99 -8.24
CA GLN A 56 -9.61 2.96 -9.60
C GLN A 56 -8.34 2.10 -9.71
N LEU A 57 -7.38 2.29 -8.80
CA LEU A 57 -6.18 1.46 -8.76
C LEU A 57 -6.55 -0.02 -8.63
N LEU A 58 -7.48 -0.30 -7.72
CA LEU A 58 -7.94 -1.64 -7.44
C LEU A 58 -8.64 -2.34 -8.59
N ARG A 59 -9.60 -1.67 -9.22
CA ARG A 59 -10.34 -2.21 -10.37
C ARG A 59 -9.38 -2.58 -11.48
N LYS A 60 -8.49 -1.65 -11.85
CA LYS A 60 -7.48 -1.87 -12.89
C LYS A 60 -6.56 -3.06 -12.57
N TRP A 61 -6.16 -3.21 -11.31
CA TRP A 61 -5.36 -4.37 -10.93
C TRP A 61 -6.15 -5.67 -10.97
N LYS A 62 -7.35 -5.70 -10.37
CA LYS A 62 -8.22 -6.87 -10.33
C LYS A 62 -8.55 -7.35 -11.74
N GLN A 63 -8.76 -6.43 -12.67
CA GLN A 63 -9.02 -6.69 -14.10
C GLN A 63 -7.77 -6.95 -14.94
N LYS A 64 -6.57 -6.94 -14.33
CA LYS A 64 -5.26 -7.12 -15.01
C LYS A 64 -4.96 -6.05 -16.08
N GLU A 65 -5.62 -4.89 -16.02
CA GLU A 65 -5.43 -3.79 -16.96
C GLU A 65 -4.12 -3.01 -16.68
N ALA A 66 -3.75 -2.88 -15.41
CA ALA A 66 -2.56 -2.15 -15.00
C ALA A 66 -1.91 -2.75 -13.74
N TYR A 67 -0.76 -2.18 -13.37
CA TYR A 67 -0.03 -2.47 -12.13
C TYR A 67 0.48 -3.90 -11.95
N GLY A 68 0.70 -4.65 -13.04
CA GLY A 68 1.17 -6.04 -12.96
C GLY A 68 2.52 -6.26 -12.24
N ASN A 69 3.33 -5.21 -12.14
CA ASN A 69 4.64 -5.20 -11.46
C ASN A 69 4.58 -4.78 -9.99
N LEU A 70 3.46 -4.21 -9.56
CA LEU A 70 3.34 -3.59 -8.25
C LEU A 70 3.40 -4.69 -7.17
N LYS A 71 4.11 -4.40 -6.09
CA LYS A 71 4.30 -5.28 -4.95
C LYS A 71 3.82 -4.64 -3.66
N ALA A 72 3.79 -3.31 -3.60
CA ALA A 72 3.27 -2.59 -2.45
C ALA A 72 2.87 -1.16 -2.85
N VAL A 73 1.68 -0.73 -2.45
CA VAL A 73 1.32 0.69 -2.33
C VAL A 73 1.04 0.95 -0.87
N ILE A 74 1.57 2.05 -0.33
CA ILE A 74 1.32 2.54 1.02
C ILE A 74 0.90 3.99 0.85
N THR A 75 -0.23 4.38 1.42
CA THR A 75 -0.58 5.81 1.51
C THR A 75 -0.81 6.19 2.95
N CYS A 76 -0.54 7.40 3.39
CA CYS A 76 -0.95 7.87 4.72
C CYS A 76 -1.58 9.24 4.56
N THR A 77 -2.89 9.35 4.82
CA THR A 77 -3.59 10.65 4.80
C THR A 77 -3.77 11.22 6.20
N LEU A 78 -3.66 12.55 6.32
CA LEU A 78 -4.01 13.29 7.54
C LEU A 78 -5.37 13.98 7.41
N GLN A 79 -6.18 13.61 6.40
CA GLN A 79 -7.52 14.16 6.21
C GLN A 79 -8.44 13.71 7.36
N PRO A 80 -8.94 14.65 8.20
CA PRO A 80 -9.74 14.31 9.38
C PRO A 80 -11.11 13.69 9.01
N ASN A 81 -11.59 13.95 7.79
CA ASN A 81 -12.92 13.55 7.32
C ASN A 81 -12.86 12.44 6.25
N PHE A 82 -11.80 11.62 6.22
CA PHE A 82 -11.78 10.47 5.32
C PHE A 82 -12.83 9.45 5.78
N VAL A 83 -13.90 9.32 5.00
CA VAL A 83 -14.99 8.37 5.25
C VAL A 83 -14.83 7.18 4.32
N LEU A 84 -14.74 6.00 4.93
CA LEU A 84 -14.77 4.72 4.25
C LEU A 84 -15.95 3.93 4.79
N ASP A 85 -16.87 3.59 3.89
CA ASP A 85 -17.82 2.50 4.12
C ASP A 85 -17.12 1.19 3.76
N PHE A 86 -16.69 0.46 4.79
CA PHE A 86 -15.90 -0.75 4.59
C PHE A 86 -16.73 -1.88 3.99
N ASP A 87 -18.00 -2.02 4.36
CA ASP A 87 -18.85 -3.11 3.87
C ASP A 87 -19.13 -2.95 2.38
N VAL A 88 -19.44 -1.72 1.94
CA VAL A 88 -19.61 -1.40 0.51
C VAL A 88 -18.30 -1.61 -0.25
N PHE A 89 -17.17 -1.20 0.33
CA PHE A 89 -15.86 -1.40 -0.29
C PHE A 89 -15.48 -2.88 -0.39
N ALA A 90 -15.72 -3.65 0.67
CA ALA A 90 -15.44 -5.07 0.73
C ALA A 90 -16.27 -5.86 -0.29
N ALA A 91 -17.57 -5.53 -0.38
CA ALA A 91 -18.47 -6.13 -1.36
C ALA A 91 -18.07 -5.80 -2.80
N GLU A 92 -17.64 -4.57 -3.10
CA GLU A 92 -17.23 -4.16 -4.46
C GLU A 92 -16.06 -4.99 -5.00
N PHE A 93 -15.16 -5.43 -4.11
CA PHE A 93 -13.93 -6.12 -4.50
C PHE A 93 -13.91 -7.61 -4.15
N ASP A 94 -15.01 -8.17 -3.65
CA ASP A 94 -15.12 -9.54 -3.17
C ASP A 94 -14.01 -9.88 -2.16
N LEU A 95 -13.83 -9.00 -1.17
CA LEU A 95 -12.79 -9.14 -0.17
C LEU A 95 -13.05 -10.34 0.74
N GLN A 96 -12.03 -11.17 0.92
CA GLN A 96 -12.09 -12.40 1.71
C GLN A 96 -11.22 -12.29 2.94
N GLU A 97 -11.69 -12.78 4.08
CA GLU A 97 -10.83 -12.87 5.28
C GLU A 97 -9.63 -13.79 5.03
N TRP A 98 -8.54 -13.57 5.76
CA TRP A 98 -7.33 -14.38 5.64
C TRP A 98 -7.62 -15.88 5.73
N ASP A 99 -6.98 -16.63 4.84
CA ASP A 99 -6.97 -18.09 4.82
C ASP A 99 -5.52 -18.59 4.78
N GLY A 100 -5.13 -19.37 5.79
CA GLY A 100 -3.80 -19.96 5.91
C GLY A 100 -3.46 -20.95 4.78
N GLY A 101 -4.46 -21.50 4.09
CA GLY A 101 -4.26 -22.30 2.88
C GLY A 101 -3.88 -21.48 1.65
N ARG A 102 -4.22 -20.19 1.61
CA ARG A 102 -3.90 -19.28 0.48
C ARG A 102 -2.55 -18.60 0.64
N ARG A 103 -2.22 -18.15 1.84
CA ARG A 103 -0.94 -17.48 2.11
C ARG A 103 -0.51 -17.57 3.58
N PRO A 104 0.80 -17.43 3.87
CA PRO A 104 1.31 -17.33 5.23
C PRO A 104 0.63 -16.22 6.04
N LYS A 105 0.57 -16.45 7.35
CA LYS A 105 0.05 -15.49 8.32
C LYS A 105 0.93 -14.24 8.38
N ASN A 106 2.24 -14.46 8.50
CA ASN A 106 3.20 -13.38 8.61
C ASN A 106 3.83 -13.04 7.27
N TYR A 107 4.35 -11.83 7.18
CA TYR A 107 5.14 -11.43 6.03
C TYR A 107 6.15 -10.35 6.35
N ARG A 108 7.29 -10.38 5.65
CA ARG A 108 8.37 -9.40 5.77
C ARG A 108 8.54 -8.48 4.56
N LEU A 109 8.44 -7.16 4.75
CA LEU A 109 8.60 -6.21 3.63
C LEU A 109 10.05 -6.06 3.21
N ASP A 110 10.38 -6.58 2.04
CA ASP A 110 11.66 -6.35 1.39
C ASP A 110 11.50 -5.33 0.26
N THR A 111 11.69 -4.05 0.59
CA THR A 111 11.51 -2.91 -0.32
C THR A 111 12.84 -2.29 -0.68
N THR A 112 12.93 -1.72 -1.90
CA THR A 112 14.10 -0.94 -2.32
C THR A 112 14.09 0.50 -1.78
N ILE A 113 13.04 0.89 -1.03
CA ILE A 113 12.90 2.22 -0.46
C ILE A 113 13.68 2.28 0.86
N SER A 114 14.85 2.91 0.85
CA SER A 114 15.86 2.84 1.92
C SER A 114 15.42 3.27 3.32
N HIS A 115 14.40 4.12 3.45
CA HIS A 115 13.90 4.58 4.76
C HIS A 115 12.71 3.79 5.28
N ILE A 116 12.16 2.85 4.48
CA ILE A 116 11.12 1.94 4.94
C ILE A 116 11.85 0.69 5.44
N GLN A 117 11.77 0.46 6.74
CA GLN A 117 12.42 -0.68 7.35
C GLN A 117 11.71 -1.98 6.96
N SER A 118 12.52 -3.04 6.85
CA SER A 118 12.00 -4.38 6.63
C SER A 118 11.48 -4.92 7.96
N GLU A 119 10.16 -4.96 8.10
CA GLU A 119 9.47 -5.47 9.29
C GLU A 119 8.62 -6.69 8.92
N GLU A 120 8.43 -7.60 9.88
CA GLU A 120 7.52 -8.74 9.77
C GLU A 120 6.16 -8.37 10.36
N PHE A 121 5.10 -8.64 9.61
CA PHE A 121 3.76 -8.18 9.88
C PHE A 121 2.80 -9.36 10.03
N ASP A 122 2.02 -9.36 11.11
CA ASP A 122 0.91 -10.28 11.26
C ASP A 122 -0.26 -9.83 10.36
N CYS A 123 -0.49 -10.61 9.30
CA CYS A 123 -1.51 -10.32 8.30
C CYS A 123 -2.78 -11.17 8.46
N SER A 124 -3.02 -11.76 9.64
CA SER A 124 -4.23 -12.58 9.89
C SER A 124 -5.53 -11.77 9.91
N LYS A 125 -5.43 -10.44 10.05
CA LYS A 125 -6.59 -9.52 10.05
C LYS A 125 -6.77 -8.79 8.72
N TRP A 126 -6.04 -9.22 7.70
CA TRP A 126 -6.06 -8.58 6.39
C TRP A 126 -7.08 -9.28 5.51
N PHE A 127 -7.58 -8.52 4.54
CA PHE A 127 -8.50 -9.04 3.55
C PHE A 127 -7.76 -9.33 2.25
N ASP A 128 -8.15 -10.41 1.59
CA ASP A 128 -7.55 -10.87 0.36
C ASP A 128 -8.50 -10.59 -0.82
N MET A 129 -7.92 -10.26 -1.98
CA MET A 129 -8.62 -10.03 -3.23
C MET A 129 -7.89 -10.78 -4.35
N GLN A 130 -8.63 -11.50 -5.19
CA GLN A 130 -8.08 -12.18 -6.36
C GLN A 130 -8.33 -11.38 -7.64
N GLN A 131 -7.42 -11.49 -8.60
CA GLN A 131 -7.69 -11.02 -9.96
C GLN A 131 -8.82 -11.81 -10.63
N GLU A 132 -9.52 -11.14 -11.55
CA GLU A 132 -10.57 -11.71 -12.38
C GLU A 132 -10.05 -12.84 -13.28
N GLY A 133 -10.87 -13.88 -13.42
CA GLY A 133 -10.52 -15.10 -14.14
C GLY A 133 -9.38 -15.89 -13.48
N GLY A 134 -9.16 -15.69 -12.17
CA GLY A 134 -8.09 -16.32 -11.39
C GLY A 134 -6.73 -15.64 -11.58
N GLY A 135 -5.72 -16.09 -10.82
CA GLY A 135 -4.36 -15.56 -10.91
C GLY A 135 -3.86 -15.02 -9.59
N LYS A 136 -3.29 -13.81 -9.63
CA LYS A 136 -2.61 -13.19 -8.49
C LYS A 136 -3.59 -12.83 -7.36
N TRP A 137 -3.09 -12.90 -6.13
CA TRP A 137 -3.80 -12.49 -4.92
C TRP A 137 -3.15 -11.24 -4.31
N ALA A 138 -3.98 -10.32 -3.85
CA ALA A 138 -3.56 -9.16 -3.09
C ALA A 138 -4.10 -9.21 -1.69
N SER A 139 -3.39 -8.60 -0.75
CA SER A 139 -3.85 -8.43 0.62
C SER A 139 -3.92 -6.96 0.98
N ILE A 140 -4.97 -6.61 1.73
CA ILE A 140 -5.44 -5.26 1.97
C ILE A 140 -5.71 -5.11 3.46
N ILE A 141 -5.20 -4.05 4.04
CA ILE A 141 -5.58 -3.61 5.37
C ILE A 141 -5.98 -2.14 5.32
N ILE A 142 -6.97 -1.79 6.13
CA ILE A 142 -7.38 -0.42 6.36
C ILE A 142 -7.46 -0.20 7.86
N ILE A 143 -6.77 0.83 8.33
CA ILE A 143 -6.60 1.11 9.75
C ILE A 143 -7.02 2.58 9.95
N LYS A 144 -7.75 2.90 11.04
CA LYS A 144 -8.26 4.26 11.33
C LYS A 144 -7.56 4.92 12.53
N LEU A 145 -7.12 6.19 12.38
CA LEU A 145 -6.21 6.85 13.35
C LEU A 145 -6.98 7.54 14.46
N GLN A 146 -7.00 6.92 15.63
CA GLN A 146 -7.39 7.59 16.86
C GLN A 146 -6.19 8.42 17.31
N LEU A 147 -6.07 9.63 16.77
CA LEU A 147 -5.06 10.63 17.14
C LEU A 147 -5.32 11.15 18.57
N ASN A 148 -5.06 10.32 19.58
CA ASN A 148 -4.94 10.80 20.95
C ASN A 148 -3.46 11.07 21.24
N SER A 149 -3.12 12.36 21.20
CA SER A 149 -1.91 13.01 21.75
C SER A 149 -0.55 12.37 21.47
N SER A 150 0.21 13.00 20.56
CA SER A 150 1.67 13.14 20.61
C SER A 150 2.46 11.93 21.14
N LYS A 151 2.58 10.89 20.32
CA LYS A 151 3.81 10.10 20.29
C LYS A 151 4.29 10.02 18.85
N TYR A 152 5.31 10.82 18.56
CA TYR A 152 6.33 10.47 17.58
C TYR A 152 6.63 8.97 17.73
N MET A 153 6.67 8.24 16.63
CA MET A 153 7.07 6.83 16.63
C MET A 153 8.46 6.73 17.29
N ASP A 154 8.49 6.12 18.48
CA ASP A 154 9.69 5.93 19.27
C ASP A 154 10.39 4.65 18.81
N CYS A 155 11.35 4.82 17.90
CA CYS A 155 12.17 3.74 17.34
C CYS A 155 13.29 3.29 18.29
N SER A 156 13.08 3.28 19.62
CA SER A 156 14.14 2.97 20.60
C SER A 156 14.23 1.51 21.05
N LYS A 157 13.44 0.58 20.48
CA LYS A 157 13.42 -0.82 20.92
C LYS A 157 13.50 -1.81 19.75
N TRP A 158 14.73 -2.07 19.33
CA TRP A 158 15.13 -3.02 18.30
C TRP A 158 15.76 -4.28 18.93
N MET A 159 15.69 -5.42 18.24
CA MET A 159 16.61 -6.55 18.39
C MET A 159 16.72 -7.33 17.06
N ASP A 160 17.95 -7.69 16.68
CA ASP A 160 18.38 -8.34 15.42
C ASP A 160 18.22 -9.88 15.41
N ILE A 161 18.19 -10.52 14.22
CA ILE A 161 18.96 -11.74 13.81
C ILE A 161 18.61 -12.23 12.36
N GLN A 162 19.56 -12.96 11.76
CA GLN A 162 19.87 -13.22 10.34
C GLN A 162 19.28 -14.52 9.70
N GLN A 163 19.19 -14.48 8.36
CA GLN A 163 18.96 -15.45 7.25
C GLN A 163 18.70 -16.96 7.48
N ASP A 164 17.72 -17.53 6.75
CA ASP A 164 17.97 -18.39 5.57
C ASP A 164 16.68 -18.75 4.78
N GLY A 165 16.78 -18.91 3.45
CA GLY A 165 15.94 -19.86 2.70
C GLY A 165 14.71 -19.37 1.90
N GLY A 166 14.96 -18.85 0.68
CA GLY A 166 14.26 -19.18 -0.58
C GLY A 166 12.72 -19.23 -0.68
N GLY A 167 12.09 -18.11 -1.03
CA GLY A 167 10.73 -18.09 -1.62
C GLY A 167 10.05 -16.72 -1.55
N LYS A 168 9.67 -16.14 -2.70
CA LYS A 168 9.19 -14.74 -2.86
C LYS A 168 7.73 -14.56 -2.45
N TRP A 169 7.43 -13.64 -1.52
CA TRP A 169 6.07 -13.21 -1.12
C TRP A 169 6.03 -11.72 -0.69
N ALA A 170 4.84 -11.13 -0.39
CA ALA A 170 4.59 -9.69 -0.12
C ALA A 170 3.47 -9.37 0.99
N SER A 171 3.59 -8.35 1.91
CA SER A 171 2.68 -7.70 2.97
C SER A 171 3.26 -6.36 3.60
N ILE A 172 2.65 -5.65 4.59
CA ILE A 172 3.17 -4.41 5.33
C ILE A 172 2.54 -4.25 6.78
N MET A 173 2.96 -3.35 7.72
CA MET A 173 2.27 -2.70 8.92
C MET A 173 2.63 -1.18 8.91
N LEU A 174 2.14 -0.22 9.71
CA LEU A 174 0.96 0.11 10.56
C LEU A 174 1.03 1.65 10.62
N SER A 175 -0.03 2.42 10.39
CA SER A 175 -0.72 3.18 11.44
C SER A 175 -1.67 4.15 10.76
N GLN A 176 -2.88 3.67 10.65
CA GLN A 176 -4.16 4.32 10.81
C GLN A 176 -4.69 5.47 9.86
N THR A 177 -4.06 5.77 8.72
CA THR A 177 -4.83 6.26 7.53
C THR A 177 -4.23 5.76 6.23
N ILE A 178 -4.00 4.45 6.20
CA ILE A 178 -3.26 3.79 5.16
C ILE A 178 -4.11 2.70 4.53
N ILE A 179 -4.20 2.72 3.21
CA ILE A 179 -4.67 1.61 2.41
C ILE A 179 -3.45 1.09 1.65
N GLN A 180 -3.38 -0.22 1.46
CA GLN A 180 -2.22 -0.86 0.86
C GLN A 180 -2.57 -2.03 -0.03
N PHE A 181 -1.93 -2.11 -1.19
CA PHE A 181 -2.11 -3.20 -2.18
C PHE A 181 -0.80 -3.82 -2.59
N ILE A 182 -0.83 -5.13 -2.73
CA ILE A 182 0.35 -5.96 -2.86
C ILE A 182 0.06 -7.07 -3.85
N PHE A 183 0.95 -7.34 -4.81
CA PHE A 183 0.73 -8.39 -5.80
C PHE A 183 1.86 -9.43 -5.78
N PRO A 184 1.57 -10.72 -6.08
CA PRO A 184 2.54 -11.80 -6.24
C PRO A 184 3.46 -11.58 -7.44
#